data_AF-A0A177SPL4-F1
#
_entry.id   AF-A0A177SPL4-F1
#
_cell.length_a   1.000
_cell.length_b   1.000
_cell.length_c   1.000
_cell.angle_alpha   90.00
_cell.angle_beta   90.00
_cell.angle_gamma   90.00
#
_symmetry.space_group_name_H-M   'P 1'
#
loop_
_entity.id
_entity.type
_entity.pdbx_description
1 polymer ?
#
loop_
_entity_poly.entity_id
_entity_poly.type
_entity_poly.pdbx_seq_one_letter_code
_entity_poly.pdbx_strand_id
1 'polypeptide(L)' 'MSWFRKKIRSEYDQRLLEELAKAKEDYLMKRHLLEISYDDYGDLEAQMKLAESLYFFYISEAKRRRVSLMMK' A
#
# COMPACT_ATOMS: atom_id res chain seq x y z
N MET A 1 -9.54 -16.54 -26.27
CA MET A 1 -8.85 -16.82 -24.99
C MET A 1 -7.94 -15.70 -24.46
N SER A 2 -7.24 -14.92 -25.30
CA SER A 2 -6.33 -13.84 -24.83
C SER A 2 -7.04 -12.68 -24.13
N TRP A 3 -8.24 -12.31 -24.58
CA TRP A 3 -9.01 -11.18 -24.04
C TRP A 3 -9.41 -11.35 -22.56
N PHE A 4 -9.80 -12.57 -22.16
CA PHE A 4 -10.18 -12.89 -20.78
C PHE A 4 -9.00 -12.76 -19.81
N ARG A 5 -7.81 -13.22 -20.22
CA ARG A 5 -6.57 -13.09 -19.44
C ARG A 5 -6.14 -11.62 -19.26
N LYS A 6 -6.35 -10.78 -20.29
CA LYS A 6 -6.10 -9.34 -20.18
C LYS A 6 -7.06 -8.67 -19.19
N LYS A 7 -8.35 -9.00 -19.25
CA LYS A 7 -9.37 -8.48 -18.33
C LYS A 7 -9.07 -8.85 -16.87
N ILE A 8 -8.75 -10.12 -16.60
CA ILE A 8 -8.38 -10.57 -15.25
C ILE A 8 -7.15 -9.80 -14.75
N ARG A 9 -6.11 -9.68 -15.58
CA ARG A 9 -4.90 -8.95 -15.19
C ARG A 9 -5.22 -7.50 -14.81
N SER A 10 -6.01 -6.79 -15.62
CA SER A 10 -6.40 -5.41 -15.29
C SER A 10 -7.21 -5.30 -13.99
N GLU A 11 -8.08 -6.26 -13.68
CA GLU A 11 -8.84 -6.27 -12.43
C GLU A 11 -7.92 -6.45 -11.21
N TYR A 12 -6.92 -7.34 -11.30
CA TYR A 12 -5.95 -7.52 -10.22
C TYR A 12 -4.99 -6.35 -10.08
N ASP A 13 -4.58 -5.72 -11.19
CA ASP A 13 -3.74 -4.53 -11.16
C ASP A 13 -4.48 -3.35 -10.53
N GLN A 14 -5.77 -3.19 -10.84
CA GLN A 14 -6.63 -2.18 -10.20
C GLN A 14 -6.76 -2.42 -8.69
N ARG A 15 -7.03 -3.66 -8.27
CA ARG A 15 -7.08 -4.01 -6.84
C ARG A 15 -5.75 -3.74 -6.14
N LEU A 16 -4.63 -4.03 -6.79
CA LEU A 16 -3.30 -3.75 -6.23
C LEU A 16 -3.11 -2.26 -5.99
N LEU A 17 -3.56 -1.39 -6.91
CA LEU A 17 -3.48 0.05 -6.73
C LEU A 17 -4.39 0.55 -5.60
N GLU A 18 -5.58 -0.01 -5.46
CA GLU A 18 -6.50 0.32 -4.36
C GLU A 18 -5.92 -0.07 -3.00
N GLU A 19 -5.35 -1.27 -2.88
CA GLU A 19 -4.68 -1.71 -1.64
C GLU A 19 -3.42 -0.89 -1.35
N LEU A 20 -2.66 -0.52 -2.38
CA LEU A 20 -1.50 0.38 -2.22
C LEU A 20 -1.92 1.75 -1.68
N ALA A 21 -3.02 2.31 -2.18
CA ALA A 21 -3.54 3.60 -1.71
C ALA A 21 -3.97 3.54 -0.24
N LYS A 22 -4.70 2.49 0.15
CA LYS A 22 -5.09 2.27 1.55
C LYS A 22 -3.88 2.09 2.47
N ALA A 23 -2.90 1.28 2.06
CA ALA A 23 -1.69 1.04 2.84
C ALA A 23 -0.87 2.33 3.02
N LYS A 24 -0.85 3.21 2.01
CA LYS A 24 -0.23 4.53 2.10
C LYS A 24 -0.94 5.40 3.13
N GLU A 25 -2.27 5.48 3.10
CA GLU A 25 -3.06 6.26 4.04
C GLU A 25 -2.86 5.76 5.48
N ASP A 26 -2.91 4.45 5.70
CA ASP A 26 -2.69 3.83 7.01
C ASP A 26 -1.28 4.10 7.55
N TYR A 27 -0.25 3.95 6.71
CA TYR A 27 1.12 4.28 7.10
C TYR A 27 1.27 5.75 7.49
N LEU A 28 0.76 6.68 6.66
CA LEU A 28 0.85 8.12 6.95
C LEU A 28 0.09 8.51 8.21
N MET A 29 -1.10 7.93 8.41
CA MET A 29 -1.89 8.13 9.62
C MET A 29 -1.13 7.65 10.86
N LYS A 30 -0.64 6.41 10.89
CA LYS A 30 0.09 5.85 12.04
C LYS A 30 1.39 6.58 12.31
N ARG A 31 2.09 7.01 11.26
CA ARG A 31 3.28 7.85 11.39
C ARG A 31 2.95 9.19 12.03
N HIS A 32 1.88 9.85 11.59
CA HIS A 32 1.46 11.11 12.19
C HIS A 32 1.05 10.92 13.66
N LEU A 33 0.31 9.86 13.99
CA LEU A 33 -0.05 9.52 15.36
C LEU A 33 1.19 9.29 16.23
N LEU A 34 2.21 8.59 15.71
CA LEU A 34 3.46 8.38 16.43
C LEU A 34 4.22 9.69 16.66
N GLU A 35 4.24 10.59 15.69
CA GLU A 35 4.88 11.91 15.79
C GLU A 35 4.25 12.81 16.88
N ILE A 36 2.95 12.66 17.13
CA ILE A 36 2.21 13.46 18.13
C ILE A 36 2.03 12.73 19.47
N SER A 37 2.34 11.43 19.55
CA SER A 37 2.16 10.64 20.76
C SER A 37 3.29 10.91 21.75
N TYR A 38 2.94 11.16 23.01
CA TYR A 38 3.91 11.42 24.09
C TYR A 38 4.18 10.17 24.96
N ASP A 39 3.18 9.29 25.13
CA ASP A 39 3.25 8.06 25.94
C ASP A 39 3.02 6.81 25.06
N ASP A 40 3.87 6.59 24.05
CA ASP A 40 3.92 5.29 23.39
C ASP A 40 4.90 4.36 24.11
N TYR A 41 4.43 3.18 24.54
CA TYR A 41 5.26 2.13 25.11
C TYR A 41 5.85 1.19 24.03
N GLY A 42 5.74 1.56 22.76
CA GLY A 42 6.29 0.86 21.59
C GLY A 42 5.23 0.15 20.74
N ASP A 43 3.97 0.11 21.18
CA ASP A 43 2.89 -0.53 20.43
C ASP A 43 2.51 0.27 19.19
N LEU A 44 2.49 1.60 19.28
CA LEU A 44 2.18 2.46 18.14
C LEU A 44 3.35 2.47 17.14
N GLU A 45 4.59 2.47 17.63
CA GLU A 45 5.78 2.28 16.80
C GLU A 45 5.74 0.95 16.03
N ALA A 46 5.43 -0.16 16.72
CA ALA A 46 5.31 -1.48 16.08
C ALA A 46 4.22 -1.51 15.01
N GLN A 47 3.05 -0.92 15.28
CA GLN A 47 1.95 -0.83 14.31
C GLN A 47 2.32 0.05 13.11
N MET A 48 3.03 1.16 13.33
CA MET A 48 3.53 2.02 12.28
C MET A 48 4.51 1.26 11.38
N LYS A 49 5.45 0.52 11.97
CA LYS A 49 6.42 -0.31 11.24
C LYS A 49 5.77 -1.42 10.42
N LEU A 50 4.72 -2.04 10.96
CA LEU A 50 3.92 -3.01 10.21
C LEU A 50 3.27 -2.35 8.98
N ALA A 51 2.62 -1.20 9.15
CA ALA A 51 2.00 -0.46 8.05
C ALA A 51 3.03 0.02 7.00
N GLU A 52 4.19 0.49 7.45
CA GLU A 52 5.33 0.86 6.59
C GLU A 52 5.77 -0.33 5.72
N SER A 53 5.92 -1.51 6.32
CA SER A 53 6.33 -2.72 5.60
C SER A 53 5.33 -3.14 4.52
N LEU A 54 4.02 -3.07 4.81
CA LEU A 54 2.95 -3.38 3.85
C LEU A 54 2.92 -2.38 2.69
N TYR A 55 3.03 -1.08 3.00
CA TYR A 55 3.06 -0.04 1.98
C TYR A 55 4.26 -0.23 1.02
N PHE A 56 5.46 -0.47 1.55
CA PHE A 56 6.63 -0.72 0.71
C PHE A 56 6.56 -2.03 -0.07
N PHE A 57 5.96 -3.07 0.52
CA PHE A 57 5.68 -4.31 -0.20
C PHE A 57 4.80 -4.04 -1.42
N TYR A 58 3.67 -3.33 -1.28
CA TYR A 58 2.81 -3.00 -2.41
C TYR A 58 3.50 -2.16 -3.48
N ILE A 59 4.35 -1.19 -3.09
CA ILE A 59 5.17 -0.44 -4.05
C ILE A 59 6.09 -1.38 -4.84
N SER A 60 6.74 -2.34 -4.16
CA SER A 60 7.64 -3.29 -4.81
C SER A 60 6.89 -4.18 -5.81
N GLU A 61 5.69 -4.63 -5.47
CA GLU A 61 4.83 -5.43 -6.34
C GLU A 61 4.30 -4.64 -7.54
N ALA A 62 3.87 -3.38 -7.33
CA ALA A 62 3.43 -2.51 -8.41
C ALA A 62 4.57 -2.27 -9.43
N LYS A 63 5.80 -2.05 -8.94
CA LYS A 63 7.00 -1.93 -9.78
C LYS A 63 7.29 -3.21 -10.56
N ARG A 64 7.26 -4.38 -9.91
CA ARG A 64 7.48 -5.68 -10.55
C ARG A 64 6.48 -5.95 -11.67
N ARG A 65 5.22 -5.58 -11.47
CA ARG A 65 4.13 -5.76 -12.44
C ARG A 65 4.07 -4.67 -13.51
N ARG A 66 4.89 -3.62 -13.38
CA ARG A 66 4.88 -2.42 -14.24
C ARG A 66 3.50 -1.76 -14.30
N VAL A 67 2.77 -1.79 -13.19
CA VAL A 67 1.50 -1.09 -13.04
C VAL A 67 1.82 0.36 -12.72
N SER A 68 1.53 1.27 -13.63
CA SER A 68 1.73 2.70 -13.40
C SER A 68 0.46 3.33 -12.86
N LEU A 69 0.62 4.23 -11.89
CA LEU A 69 -0.36 5.24 -11.50
C LEU A 69 -0.46 6.34 -12.57
N MET A 70 -0.49 5.97 -13.85
CA MET A 70 -0.76 6.94 -14.90
C MET A 70 -2.27 7.17 -14.89
N MET A 71 -2.74 8.02 -13.97
CA MET A 71 -4.05 8.64 -14.08
C MET A 71 -4.12 9.27 -15.48
N LYS A 72 -5.05 8.77 -16.28
CA LYS A 72 -5.49 9.46 -17.50
C LYS A 72 -6.52 10.50 -17.11
#